data_AF-A0A962XVJ9-F1
#
_entry.id   AF-A0A962XVJ9-F1
#
_cell.length_a   1.000
_cell.length_b   1.000
_cell.length_c   1.000
_cell.angle_alpha   90.00
_cell.angle_beta   90.00
_cell.angle_gamma   90.00
#
_symmetry.space_group_name_H-M   'P 1'
#
loop_
_entity.id
_entity.type
_entity.pdbx_description
1 polymer ?
#
loop_
_entity_poly.entity_id
_entity_poly.type
_entity_poly.pdbx_seq_one_letter_code
_entity_poly.pdbx_strand_id
1 'polypeptide(L)'
;ADGRADPRPLLLIGYSKGVVDILEALVEDAGLSARVAAVVSVAGAIGGSVLADETSADEVAMLRALPGGHCDAQDSGALESLRPHIRQRWLAHHPLPTAPRYYSVVTFPRPDNVSALLSGGHRRLSQVDARNDGALLPQDQMIPGSHLLAYVDADHWSVALPVDGTAPVLAAFMGGREDFPLDRLWATLVRFVEQDLAHARRAVVGEESVHAH
;
A
#
# COMPACT_ATOMS: atom_id res chain seq x y z
N ALA A 1 17.30 21.14 18.44
CA ALA A 1 16.80 21.13 17.05
C ALA A 1 15.80 22.26 16.94
N ASP A 2 16.13 23.28 16.14
CA ASP A 2 15.32 24.49 16.00
C ASP A 2 14.05 24.12 15.21
N GLY A 3 12.88 24.20 15.84
CA GLY A 3 11.61 23.60 15.42
C GLY A 3 10.95 24.21 14.18
N ARG A 4 11.74 24.64 13.18
CA ARG A 4 11.21 25.06 11.88
C ARG A 4 10.80 23.83 11.07
N ALA A 5 9.53 23.81 10.67
CA ALA A 5 9.00 22.77 9.79
C ALA A 5 9.82 22.70 8.49
N ASP A 6 10.20 21.49 8.08
CA ASP A 6 10.88 21.27 6.80
C ASP A 6 9.96 21.73 5.65
N PRO A 7 10.38 22.73 4.85
CA PRO A 7 9.54 23.28 3.79
C PRO A 7 9.46 22.36 2.56
N ARG A 8 10.25 21.29 2.50
CA ARG A 8 10.22 20.36 1.38
C ARG A 8 8.87 19.62 1.32
N PRO A 9 8.35 19.37 0.11
CA PRO A 9 7.14 18.58 -0.04
C PRO A 9 7.39 17.12 0.36
N LEU A 10 6.34 16.48 0.85
CA LEU A 10 6.36 15.11 1.35
C LEU A 10 6.10 14.11 0.22
N LEU A 11 6.85 13.02 0.24
CA LEU A 11 6.53 11.77 -0.47
C LEU A 11 6.00 10.79 0.58
N LEU A 12 4.73 10.43 0.49
CA LEU A 12 4.15 9.43 1.37
C LEU A 12 4.17 8.07 0.67
N ILE A 13 4.62 7.04 1.38
CA ILE A 13 4.68 5.68 0.89
C ILE A 13 3.91 4.81 1.88
N GLY A 14 2.81 4.21 1.42
CA GLY A 14 1.98 3.34 2.23
C GLY A 14 2.08 1.89 1.77
N TYR A 15 1.88 0.98 2.71
CA TYR A 15 1.76 -0.45 2.44
C TYR A 15 0.46 -0.98 3.07
N SER A 16 -0.26 -1.84 2.34
CA SER A 16 -1.47 -2.51 2.84
C SER A 16 -2.50 -1.50 3.39
N LYS A 17 -2.97 -1.68 4.63
CA LYS A 17 -3.88 -0.75 5.31
C LYS A 17 -3.31 0.68 5.44
N GLY A 18 -1.99 0.84 5.59
CA GLY A 18 -1.36 2.15 5.74
C GLY A 18 -1.61 3.07 4.54
N VAL A 19 -1.91 2.52 3.36
CA VAL A 19 -2.30 3.32 2.20
C VAL A 19 -3.65 3.99 2.41
N VAL A 20 -4.68 3.24 2.84
CA VAL A 20 -6.00 3.83 3.06
C VAL A 20 -6.02 4.77 4.26
N ASP A 21 -5.17 4.54 5.26
CA ASP A 21 -4.98 5.46 6.38
C ASP A 21 -4.37 6.80 5.89
N ILE A 22 -3.43 6.77 4.95
CA ILE A 22 -2.91 7.98 4.28
C ILE A 22 -4.03 8.67 3.50
N LEU A 23 -4.82 7.94 2.70
CA LEU A 23 -5.89 8.55 1.90
C LEU A 23 -6.95 9.23 2.78
N GLU A 24 -7.35 8.58 3.87
CA GLU A 24 -8.27 9.15 4.87
C GLU A 24 -7.69 10.44 5.46
N ALA A 25 -6.43 10.43 5.91
CA ALA A 25 -5.77 11.61 6.46
C ALA A 25 -5.67 12.78 5.46
N LEU A 26 -5.42 12.50 4.17
CA LEU A 26 -5.34 13.55 3.14
C LEU A 26 -6.70 14.16 2.81
N VAL A 27 -7.78 13.37 2.89
CA VAL A 27 -9.15 13.87 2.73
C VAL A 27 -9.55 14.74 3.92
N GLU A 28 -9.15 14.36 5.13
CA GLU A 28 -9.51 15.06 6.37
C GLU A 28 -8.70 16.35 6.59
N ASP A 29 -7.43 16.37 6.20
CA ASP A 29 -6.52 17.50 6.41
C ASP A 29 -6.00 18.09 5.09
N ALA A 30 -6.66 19.16 4.64
CA ALA A 30 -6.25 19.92 3.46
C ALA A 30 -4.86 20.57 3.61
N GLY A 31 -4.43 20.90 4.83
CA GLY A 31 -3.11 21.46 5.11
C GLY A 31 -2.01 20.40 4.93
N LEU A 32 -2.25 19.18 5.39
CA LEU A 32 -1.41 18.03 5.11
C LEU A 32 -1.38 17.75 3.60
N SER A 33 -2.56 17.68 2.96
CA SER A 33 -2.65 17.41 1.52
C SER A 33 -1.88 18.42 0.69
N ALA A 34 -1.88 19.71 1.06
CA ALA A 34 -1.13 20.74 0.35
C ALA A 34 0.40 20.58 0.45
N ARG A 35 0.89 19.84 1.45
CA ARG A 35 2.32 19.56 1.64
C ARG A 35 2.79 18.28 0.96
N VAL A 36 1.88 17.42 0.49
CA VAL A 36 2.22 16.14 -0.11
C VAL A 36 2.33 16.30 -1.63
N ALA A 37 3.52 16.01 -2.18
CA ALA A 37 3.72 16.01 -3.62
C ALA A 37 3.26 14.70 -4.27
N ALA A 38 3.40 13.58 -3.56
CA ALA A 38 3.05 12.27 -4.08
C ALA A 38 2.70 11.26 -2.99
N VAL A 39 1.85 10.30 -3.36
CA VAL A 39 1.51 9.11 -2.59
C VAL A 39 1.84 7.87 -3.43
N VAL A 40 2.63 6.97 -2.88
CA VAL A 40 2.93 5.65 -3.47
C VAL A 40 2.24 4.58 -2.65
N SER A 41 1.30 3.89 -3.29
CA SER A 41 0.64 2.69 -2.76
C SER A 41 1.44 1.45 -3.14
N VAL A 42 1.81 0.64 -2.15
CA VAL A 42 2.39 -0.69 -2.37
C VAL A 42 1.46 -1.73 -1.76
N ALA A 43 0.86 -2.58 -2.58
CA ALA A 43 -0.12 -3.57 -2.13
C ALA A 43 -1.23 -2.96 -1.25
N GLY A 44 -1.69 -1.75 -1.58
CA GLY A 44 -2.61 -0.98 -0.73
C GLY A 44 -3.99 -1.62 -0.65
N ALA A 45 -4.64 -1.64 0.51
CA ALA A 45 -5.97 -2.22 0.65
C ALA A 45 -7.09 -1.26 0.20
N ILE A 46 -7.00 -0.75 -1.03
CA ILE A 46 -7.83 0.34 -1.57
C ILE A 46 -9.29 -0.05 -1.70
N GLY A 47 -9.57 -1.15 -2.40
CA GLY A 47 -10.91 -1.71 -2.57
C GLY A 47 -11.38 -2.54 -1.37
N GLY A 48 -10.50 -2.75 -0.38
CA GLY A 48 -10.69 -3.69 0.72
C GLY A 48 -10.26 -5.12 0.38
N SER A 49 -10.47 -6.03 1.32
CA SER A 49 -10.21 -7.46 1.16
C SER A 49 -11.45 -8.27 1.47
N VAL A 50 -11.85 -9.17 0.57
CA VAL A 50 -12.93 -10.15 0.83
C VAL A 50 -12.61 -11.00 2.07
N LEU A 51 -11.32 -11.23 2.35
CA LEU A 51 -10.92 -11.96 3.55
C LEU A 51 -11.33 -11.23 4.84
N ALA A 52 -11.47 -9.91 4.83
CA ALA A 52 -11.89 -9.15 6.00
C ALA A 52 -13.34 -9.43 6.41
N ASP A 53 -14.19 -9.89 5.49
CA ASP A 53 -15.55 -10.34 5.80
C ASP A 53 -15.58 -11.78 6.37
N GLU A 54 -14.54 -12.58 6.09
CA GLU A 54 -14.48 -14.01 6.38
C GLU A 54 -13.51 -14.37 7.52
N THR A 55 -12.72 -13.41 8.02
CA THR A 55 -11.67 -13.69 9.01
C THR A 55 -12.28 -14.14 10.33
N SER A 56 -11.87 -15.30 10.81
CA SER A 56 -12.29 -15.87 12.09
C SER A 56 -11.59 -15.21 13.28
N ALA A 57 -12.17 -15.36 14.47
CA ALA A 57 -11.55 -14.89 15.71
C ALA A 57 -10.16 -15.52 15.96
N ASP A 58 -9.98 -16.79 15.55
CA ASP A 58 -8.71 -17.51 15.69
C ASP A 58 -7.64 -16.94 14.75
N GLU A 59 -7.99 -16.58 13.51
CA GLU A 59 -7.08 -15.90 12.58
C GLU A 59 -6.69 -14.50 13.10
N VAL A 60 -7.62 -13.75 13.69
CA VAL A 60 -7.31 -12.47 14.37
C VAL A 60 -6.37 -12.69 15.56
N ALA A 61 -6.62 -13.72 16.38
CA ALA A 61 -5.76 -14.05 17.51
C ALA A 61 -4.35 -14.46 17.06
N MET A 62 -4.24 -15.22 15.97
CA MET A 62 -2.97 -15.56 15.35
C MET A 62 -2.20 -14.31 14.91
N LEU A 63 -2.85 -13.37 14.22
CA LEU A 63 -2.22 -12.11 13.79
C LEU A 63 -1.68 -11.29 14.97
N ARG A 64 -2.43 -11.22 16.08
CA ARG A 64 -1.98 -10.54 17.30
C ARG A 64 -0.80 -11.23 17.98
N ALA A 65 -0.70 -12.55 17.84
CA ALA A 65 0.41 -13.33 18.39
C ALA A 65 1.72 -13.16 17.60
N LEU A 66 1.70 -12.53 16.44
CA LEU A 66 2.90 -12.26 15.65
C LEU A 66 3.80 -11.22 16.35
N PRO A 67 5.13 -11.30 16.17
CA PRO A 67 6.06 -10.26 16.64
C PRO A 67 5.64 -8.89 16.09
N GLY A 68 5.47 -7.89 16.96
CA GLY A 68 4.96 -6.56 16.58
C GLY A 68 3.44 -6.46 16.43
N GLY A 69 2.70 -7.57 16.57
CA GLY A 69 1.23 -7.60 16.55
C GLY A 69 0.56 -7.26 17.88
N HIS A 70 1.35 -6.93 18.92
CA HIS A 70 0.85 -6.44 20.20
C HIS A 70 0.40 -4.99 20.02
N CYS A 71 -0.79 -4.80 19.48
CA CYS A 71 -1.51 -3.54 19.55
C CYS A 71 -2.30 -3.49 20.87
N ASP A 72 -2.41 -2.32 21.48
CA ASP A 72 -3.39 -2.12 22.56
C ASP A 72 -4.77 -2.57 22.07
N ALA A 73 -5.58 -3.16 22.94
CA ALA A 73 -6.90 -3.71 22.61
C ALA A 73 -7.95 -2.63 22.24
N GLN A 74 -7.50 -1.47 21.76
CA GLN A 74 -8.35 -0.44 21.17
C GLN A 74 -8.61 -0.78 19.70
N ASP A 75 -9.78 -1.37 19.52
CA ASP A 75 -10.58 -1.53 18.32
C ASP A 75 -10.20 -2.64 17.33
N SER A 76 -11.14 -3.58 17.18
CA SER A 76 -11.31 -4.46 16.02
C SER A 76 -11.58 -3.68 14.70
N GLY A 77 -11.48 -2.35 14.73
CA GLY A 77 -11.73 -1.45 13.60
C GLY A 77 -10.74 -1.60 12.45
N ALA A 78 -9.53 -2.13 12.70
CA ALA A 78 -8.56 -2.34 11.64
C ALA A 78 -9.10 -3.29 10.55
N LEU A 79 -9.62 -4.45 10.93
CA LEU A 79 -10.21 -5.40 9.98
C LEU A 79 -11.54 -4.87 9.40
N GLU A 80 -12.37 -4.25 10.25
CA GLU A 80 -13.64 -3.65 9.82
C GLU A 80 -13.42 -2.60 8.71
N SER A 81 -12.41 -1.75 8.88
CA SER A 81 -12.05 -0.73 7.89
C SER A 81 -11.61 -1.35 6.57
N LEU A 82 -11.16 -2.61 6.54
CA LEU A 82 -10.70 -3.27 5.32
C LEU A 82 -11.80 -4.03 4.58
N ARG A 83 -13.03 -4.06 5.10
CA ARG A 83 -14.14 -4.71 4.39
C ARG A 83 -14.41 -4.01 3.06
N PRO A 84 -14.66 -4.75 1.96
CA PRO A 84 -14.86 -4.15 0.65
C PRO A 84 -16.00 -3.13 0.63
N HIS A 85 -17.12 -3.46 1.28
CA HIS A 85 -18.28 -2.56 1.32
C HIS A 85 -17.99 -1.23 2.05
N ILE A 86 -17.10 -1.24 3.06
CA ILE A 86 -16.68 -0.04 3.78
C ILE A 86 -15.75 0.80 2.90
N ARG A 87 -14.73 0.18 2.30
CA ARG A 87 -13.76 0.88 1.45
C ARG A 87 -14.35 1.44 0.17
N GLN A 88 -15.14 0.65 -0.55
CA GLN A 88 -15.76 1.10 -1.79
C GLN A 88 -16.77 2.22 -1.53
N ARG A 89 -17.54 2.14 -0.43
CA ARG A 89 -18.42 3.23 -0.01
C ARG A 89 -17.63 4.49 0.35
N TRP A 90 -16.53 4.35 1.08
CA TRP A 90 -15.69 5.48 1.44
C TRP A 90 -15.15 6.18 0.18
N LEU A 91 -14.56 5.45 -0.76
CA LEU A 91 -14.05 5.99 -2.03
C LEU A 91 -15.14 6.71 -2.86
N ALA A 92 -16.37 6.19 -2.85
CA ALA A 92 -17.48 6.79 -3.59
C ALA A 92 -17.94 8.15 -3.02
N HIS A 93 -17.70 8.42 -1.74
CA HIS A 93 -18.17 9.63 -1.06
C HIS A 93 -17.04 10.64 -0.74
N HIS A 94 -15.78 10.25 -0.93
CA HIS A 94 -14.61 11.05 -0.58
C HIS A 94 -13.69 11.18 -1.79
N PRO A 95 -13.93 12.18 -2.68
CA PRO A 95 -13.02 12.47 -3.77
C PRO A 95 -11.60 12.73 -3.23
N LEU A 96 -10.61 12.06 -3.82
CA LEU A 96 -9.22 12.24 -3.39
C LEU A 96 -8.74 13.66 -3.77
N PRO A 97 -7.94 14.32 -2.91
CA PRO A 97 -7.35 15.62 -3.22
C PRO A 97 -6.55 15.59 -4.51
N THR A 98 -6.59 16.67 -5.30
CA THR A 98 -5.88 16.72 -6.59
C THR A 98 -4.44 17.23 -6.47
N ALA A 99 -4.03 17.72 -5.30
CA ALA A 99 -2.69 18.26 -5.09
C ALA A 99 -1.60 17.18 -5.16
N PRO A 100 -1.75 15.99 -4.53
CA PRO A 100 -0.77 14.92 -4.66
C PRO A 100 -0.92 14.17 -6.00
N ARG A 101 0.20 13.69 -6.55
CA ARG A 101 0.17 12.64 -7.58
C ARG A 101 0.10 11.26 -6.93
N TYR A 102 -0.76 10.39 -7.43
CA TYR A 102 -0.95 9.05 -6.89
C TYR A 102 -0.29 8.00 -7.78
N TYR A 103 0.38 7.03 -7.15
CA TYR A 103 1.03 5.92 -7.82
C TYR A 103 0.62 4.60 -7.14
N SER A 104 0.44 3.54 -7.92
CA SER A 104 0.09 2.21 -7.41
C SER A 104 1.08 1.16 -7.88
N VAL A 105 1.52 0.32 -6.95
CA VAL A 105 2.29 -0.90 -7.16
C VAL A 105 1.42 -2.06 -6.69
N VAL A 106 1.09 -2.95 -7.62
CA VAL A 106 0.19 -4.09 -7.38
C VAL A 106 1.02 -5.35 -7.23
N THR A 107 0.69 -6.18 -6.25
CA THR A 107 1.34 -7.46 -5.97
C THR A 107 0.45 -8.63 -6.34
N PHE A 108 1.04 -9.62 -6.97
CA PHE A 108 0.58 -11.00 -6.98
C PHE A 108 1.76 -11.87 -7.42
N PRO A 109 2.16 -12.87 -6.63
CA PRO A 109 3.27 -13.73 -6.99
C PRO A 109 2.85 -14.78 -8.02
N ARG A 110 3.83 -15.44 -8.62
CA ARG A 110 3.61 -16.73 -9.28
C ARG A 110 2.98 -17.74 -8.28
N PRO A 111 2.13 -18.69 -8.73
CA PRO A 111 1.44 -19.60 -7.82
C PRO A 111 2.36 -20.46 -6.94
N ASP A 112 3.57 -20.75 -7.40
CA ASP A 112 4.59 -21.46 -6.64
C ASP A 112 5.36 -20.57 -5.67
N ASN A 113 5.21 -19.25 -5.76
CA ASN A 113 5.94 -18.22 -5.01
C ASN A 113 5.08 -17.50 -3.95
N VAL A 114 4.11 -18.22 -3.37
CA VAL A 114 3.26 -17.73 -2.27
C VAL A 114 3.77 -18.27 -0.93
N SER A 115 4.03 -17.39 0.05
CA SER A 115 4.42 -17.80 1.41
C SER A 115 3.41 -18.75 2.04
N ALA A 116 3.90 -19.74 2.79
CA ALA A 116 3.06 -20.75 3.44
C ALA A 116 1.96 -20.12 4.31
N LEU A 117 2.28 -19.03 5.01
CA LEU A 117 1.37 -18.29 5.87
C LEU A 117 0.23 -17.60 5.11
N LEU A 118 0.48 -17.19 3.86
CA LEU A 118 -0.50 -16.55 2.99
C LEU A 118 -1.24 -17.55 2.10
N SER A 119 -0.81 -18.81 2.06
CA SER A 119 -1.42 -19.85 1.22
C SER A 119 -2.93 -20.04 1.47
N GLY A 120 -3.39 -19.88 2.71
CA GLY A 120 -4.80 -19.99 3.08
C GLY A 120 -5.65 -18.86 2.51
N GLY A 121 -5.18 -17.61 2.64
CA GLY A 121 -5.79 -16.44 2.00
C GLY A 121 -5.76 -16.56 0.47
N HIS A 122 -4.61 -16.97 -0.08
CA HIS A 122 -4.43 -17.16 -1.52
C HIS A 122 -5.42 -18.17 -2.10
N ARG A 123 -5.61 -19.34 -1.46
CA ARG A 123 -6.58 -20.34 -1.91
C ARG A 123 -8.02 -19.84 -1.90
N ARG A 124 -8.40 -19.02 -0.91
CA ARG A 124 -9.74 -18.41 -0.83
C ARG A 124 -9.93 -17.37 -1.92
N LEU A 125 -8.99 -16.45 -2.07
CA LEU A 125 -9.02 -15.42 -3.12
C LEU A 125 -8.98 -16.03 -4.53
N SER A 126 -8.29 -17.15 -4.71
CA SER A 126 -8.25 -17.89 -5.98
C SER A 126 -9.60 -18.46 -6.43
N GLN A 127 -10.61 -18.50 -5.55
CA GLN A 127 -11.99 -18.81 -5.96
C GLN A 127 -12.63 -17.66 -6.76
N VAL A 128 -12.08 -16.44 -6.66
CA VAL A 128 -12.52 -15.23 -7.36
C VAL A 128 -11.54 -14.89 -8.49
N ASP A 129 -10.25 -14.71 -8.18
CA ASP A 129 -9.17 -14.50 -9.15
C ASP A 129 -7.89 -15.19 -8.65
N ALA A 130 -7.31 -16.06 -9.48
CA ALA A 130 -6.08 -16.78 -9.16
C ALA A 130 -4.86 -15.85 -9.03
N ARG A 131 -4.93 -14.63 -9.58
CA ARG A 131 -3.93 -13.58 -9.35
C ARG A 131 -4.30 -12.87 -8.06
N ASN A 132 -3.58 -13.10 -6.99
CA ASN A 132 -3.74 -12.40 -5.71
C ASN A 132 -2.46 -12.55 -4.90
N ASP A 133 -2.20 -11.64 -3.97
CA ASP A 133 -1.00 -11.68 -3.14
C ASP A 133 -1.19 -12.45 -1.82
N GLY A 134 -2.29 -13.18 -1.69
CA GLY A 134 -2.69 -13.88 -0.47
C GLY A 134 -3.45 -13.04 0.55
N ALA A 135 -3.56 -11.72 0.35
CA ALA A 135 -4.38 -10.83 1.19
C ALA A 135 -5.38 -9.98 0.37
N LEU A 136 -5.03 -9.59 -0.86
CA LEU A 136 -5.80 -8.68 -1.71
C LEU A 136 -5.86 -9.17 -3.15
N LEU A 137 -6.96 -8.86 -3.83
CA LEU A 137 -7.08 -9.01 -5.28
C LEU A 137 -6.42 -7.83 -5.99
N PRO A 138 -5.87 -8.00 -7.21
CA PRO A 138 -5.15 -6.95 -7.94
C PRO A 138 -5.97 -5.68 -8.18
N GLN A 139 -7.27 -5.82 -8.48
CA GLN A 139 -8.16 -4.68 -8.69
C GLN A 139 -8.40 -3.86 -7.41
N ASP A 140 -8.29 -4.49 -6.24
CA ASP A 140 -8.51 -3.83 -4.96
C ASP A 140 -7.24 -3.14 -4.44
N GLN A 141 -6.13 -3.21 -5.20
CA GLN A 141 -4.85 -2.60 -4.84
C GLN A 141 -4.59 -1.23 -5.49
N MET A 142 -5.41 -0.83 -6.47
CA MET A 142 -5.16 0.37 -7.26
C MET A 142 -5.93 1.59 -6.74
N ILE A 143 -5.22 2.68 -6.48
CA ILE A 143 -5.83 3.98 -6.20
C ILE A 143 -6.54 4.47 -7.47
N PRO A 144 -7.84 4.87 -7.42
CA PRO A 144 -8.52 5.43 -8.58
C PRO A 144 -7.80 6.65 -9.15
N GLY A 145 -7.56 6.65 -10.46
CA GLY A 145 -6.86 7.75 -11.16
C GLY A 145 -5.34 7.81 -10.94
N SER A 146 -4.76 6.83 -10.25
CA SER A 146 -3.30 6.76 -10.06
C SER A 146 -2.54 6.25 -11.28
N HIS A 147 -1.25 6.52 -11.32
CA HIS A 147 -0.32 5.90 -12.25
C HIS A 147 0.06 4.50 -11.75
N LEU A 148 -0.26 3.46 -12.54
CA LEU A 148 0.22 2.11 -12.28
C LEU A 148 1.71 2.02 -12.61
N LEU A 149 2.55 1.73 -11.61
CA LEU A 149 3.99 1.64 -11.77
C LEU A 149 4.45 0.22 -12.12
N ALA A 150 3.88 -0.79 -11.47
CA ALA A 150 4.30 -2.17 -11.67
C ALA A 150 3.25 -3.17 -11.17
N TYR A 151 3.32 -4.37 -11.75
CA TYR A 151 2.90 -5.61 -11.12
C TYR A 151 4.14 -6.33 -10.61
N VAL A 152 4.16 -6.66 -9.32
CA VAL A 152 5.32 -7.21 -8.63
C VAL A 152 5.05 -8.67 -8.30
N ASP A 153 5.99 -9.54 -8.68
CA ASP A 153 6.03 -10.96 -8.33
C ASP A 153 6.46 -11.13 -6.87
N ALA A 154 5.57 -10.71 -5.97
CA ALA A 154 5.70 -10.80 -4.53
C ALA A 154 4.31 -11.06 -3.94
N ASP A 155 4.25 -11.87 -2.89
CA ASP A 155 3.08 -11.95 -2.04
C ASP A 155 2.95 -10.72 -1.14
N HIS A 156 1.88 -10.66 -0.38
CA HIS A 156 1.54 -9.47 0.39
C HIS A 156 2.64 -9.07 1.36
N TRP A 157 3.36 -10.04 1.96
CA TRP A 157 4.34 -9.76 3.00
C TRP A 157 5.76 -9.58 2.46
N SER A 158 6.13 -10.35 1.44
CA SER A 158 7.46 -10.28 0.81
C SER A 158 7.75 -8.93 0.14
N VAL A 159 6.72 -8.15 -0.23
CA VAL A 159 6.89 -6.80 -0.82
C VAL A 159 7.24 -5.70 0.20
N ALA A 160 7.10 -5.97 1.52
CA ALA A 160 7.27 -4.96 2.55
C ALA A 160 8.05 -5.41 3.79
N LEU A 161 7.99 -6.70 4.15
CA LEU A 161 8.62 -7.23 5.35
C LEU A 161 9.95 -7.92 4.99
N PRO A 162 11.09 -7.42 5.49
CA PRO A 162 12.36 -8.12 5.30
C PRO A 162 12.34 -9.44 6.07
N VAL A 163 12.70 -10.54 5.42
CA VAL A 163 12.88 -11.83 6.12
C VAL A 163 14.04 -11.71 7.12
N ASP A 164 15.12 -11.00 6.72
CA ASP A 164 16.26 -10.66 7.57
C ASP A 164 15.86 -9.72 8.69
N GLY A 165 15.96 -10.19 9.94
CA GLY A 165 15.61 -9.43 11.14
C GLY A 165 14.22 -9.70 11.70
N THR A 166 13.45 -10.60 11.07
CA THR A 166 12.20 -11.11 11.66
C THR A 166 12.47 -12.24 12.64
N ALA A 167 11.58 -12.44 13.62
CA ALA A 167 11.72 -13.53 14.58
C ALA A 167 11.82 -14.88 13.83
N PRO A 168 12.69 -15.83 14.24
CA PRO A 168 12.95 -17.07 13.49
C PRO A 168 11.71 -17.87 13.11
N VAL A 169 10.67 -17.84 13.96
CA VAL A 169 9.38 -18.48 13.68
C VAL A 169 8.68 -17.83 12.50
N LEU A 170 8.61 -16.50 12.45
CA LEU A 170 7.99 -15.76 11.34
C LEU A 170 8.80 -15.91 10.05
N ALA A 171 10.13 -15.85 10.16
CA ALA A 171 11.04 -16.11 9.05
C ALA A 171 10.85 -17.53 8.46
N ALA A 172 10.53 -18.54 9.26
CA ALA A 172 10.26 -19.89 8.76
C ALA A 172 8.92 -19.99 7.99
N PHE A 173 7.94 -19.13 8.28
CA PHE A 173 6.63 -19.11 7.62
C PHE A 173 6.54 -18.13 6.44
N MET A 174 7.43 -17.12 6.40
CA MET A 174 7.68 -16.24 5.24
C MET A 174 8.81 -16.79 4.34
N GLY A 175 9.62 -17.71 4.87
CA GLY A 175 10.79 -18.34 4.23
C GLY A 175 10.36 -19.38 3.22
N GLY A 176 9.68 -18.90 2.17
CA GLY A 176 9.10 -19.70 1.12
C GLY A 176 9.17 -18.94 -0.19
N ARG A 177 10.39 -18.92 -0.75
CA ARG A 177 10.77 -18.73 -2.16
C ARG A 177 11.12 -17.29 -2.58
N GLU A 178 12.38 -17.19 -3.00
CA GLU A 178 13.12 -16.03 -3.53
C GLU A 178 13.23 -14.80 -2.61
N ASP A 179 14.46 -14.41 -2.25
CA ASP A 179 14.72 -13.14 -1.55
C ASP A 179 14.24 -11.99 -2.43
N PHE A 180 13.06 -11.46 -2.14
CA PHE A 180 12.53 -10.33 -2.88
C PHE A 180 13.42 -9.09 -2.65
N PRO A 181 13.90 -8.40 -3.71
CA PRO A 181 14.89 -7.33 -3.58
C PRO A 181 14.23 -6.02 -3.13
N LEU A 182 13.81 -5.96 -1.87
CA LEU A 182 13.13 -4.82 -1.25
C LEU A 182 13.93 -3.52 -1.42
N ASP A 183 15.24 -3.56 -1.19
CA ASP A 183 16.14 -2.42 -1.34
C ASP A 183 16.08 -1.83 -2.75
N ARG A 184 16.10 -2.69 -3.77
CA ARG A 184 16.01 -2.27 -5.17
C ARG A 184 14.62 -1.78 -5.53
N LEU A 185 13.56 -2.42 -5.04
CA LEU A 185 12.20 -1.96 -5.25
C LEU A 185 12.04 -0.53 -4.71
N TRP A 186 12.32 -0.32 -3.42
CA TRP A 186 12.13 0.98 -2.77
C TRP A 186 13.00 2.07 -3.39
N ALA A 187 14.27 1.77 -3.66
CA ALA A 187 15.16 2.72 -4.32
C ALA A 187 14.68 3.09 -5.73
N THR A 188 14.11 2.14 -6.47
CA THR A 188 13.58 2.37 -7.82
C THR A 188 12.30 3.20 -7.77
N LEU A 189 11.37 2.88 -6.88
CA LEU A 189 10.11 3.62 -6.72
C LEU A 189 10.38 5.08 -6.37
N VAL A 190 11.24 5.35 -5.38
CA VAL A 190 11.59 6.72 -4.98
C VAL A 190 12.23 7.48 -6.15
N ARG A 191 13.24 6.90 -6.82
CA ARG A 191 13.90 7.56 -7.95
C ARG A 191 12.95 7.85 -9.10
N PHE A 192 12.05 6.91 -9.41
CA PHE A 192 11.07 7.09 -10.48
C PHE A 192 10.13 8.26 -10.16
N VAL A 193 9.57 8.28 -8.95
CA VAL A 193 8.64 9.34 -8.53
C VAL A 193 9.33 10.70 -8.47
N GLU A 194 10.57 10.76 -7.97
CA GLU A 194 11.36 12.00 -8.00
C GLU A 194 11.55 12.52 -9.44
N GLN A 195 11.91 11.64 -10.38
CA GLN A 195 12.09 11.99 -11.78
C GLN A 195 10.77 12.45 -12.43
N ASP A 196 9.68 11.74 -12.19
CA ASP A 196 8.37 12.08 -12.74
C ASP A 196 7.83 13.42 -12.20
N LEU A 197 8.00 13.69 -10.91
CA LEU A 197 7.67 14.98 -10.31
C LEU A 197 8.54 16.11 -10.88
N ALA A 198 9.84 15.87 -11.12
CA ALA A 198 10.73 16.85 -11.74
C ALA A 198 10.34 17.13 -13.20
N HIS A 199 9.92 16.11 -13.95
CA HIS A 199 9.40 16.29 -15.32
C HIS A 199 8.11 17.11 -15.35
N ALA A 200 7.13 16.77 -14.51
CA ALA A 200 5.87 17.49 -14.45
C ALA A 200 6.06 18.98 -14.10
N ARG A 201 6.94 19.29 -13.13
CA ARG A 201 7.27 20.69 -12.78
C ARG A 201 7.87 21.46 -13.95
N ARG A 202 8.76 20.84 -14.72
CA ARG A 202 9.37 21.47 -15.90
C ARG A 202 8.36 21.74 -17.01
N ALA A 203 7.40 20.82 -17.20
CA ALA A 203 6.34 21.00 -18.20
C ALA A 203 5.46 22.22 -17.87
N VAL A 204 5.02 22.37 -16.62
CA VAL A 204 4.21 23.52 -16.17
C VAL A 204 4.95 24.85 -16.37
N VAL A 205 6.22 24.93 -15.95
CA VAL A 205 7.03 26.16 -16.12
C VAL A 205 7.25 26.50 -17.60
N GLY A 206 7.41 25.47 -18.46
CA GLY A 206 7.54 25.65 -19.89
C GLY A 206 6.27 26.20 -20.54
N GLU A 207 5.09 25.73 -20.13
CA GLU A 207 3.80 26.22 -20.63
C GLU A 207 3.51 27.67 -20.20
N GLU A 208 3.79 28.03 -18.94
CA GLU A 208 3.65 29.41 -18.46
C GLU A 208 4.55 30.38 -19.23
N SER A 209 5.75 29.94 -19.62
CA SER A 209 6.70 30.75 -20.40
C SER A 209 6.26 30.97 -21.85
N VAL A 210 5.51 30.03 -22.43
CA VAL A 210 4.98 30.13 -23.81
C VAL A 210 3.73 31.01 -23.88
N HIS A 211 2.97 31.15 -22.80
CA HIS A 211 1.78 32.01 -22.73
C HIS A 211 2.06 33.43 -22.22
N ALA A 212 3.31 33.73 -21.84
CA ALA A 212 3.76 35.06 -21.43
C ALA A 212 4.33 35.93 -22.58
N HIS A 213 4.18 35.49 -23.84
CA HIS A 213 4.69 36.17 -25.04
C HIS A 213 3.57 36.52 -26.03
#